data_AF-A0A4Q5QD08-F1
#
_entry.id   AF-A0A4Q5QD08-F1
#
_cell.length_a   1.000
_cell.length_b   1.000
_cell.length_c   1.000
_cell.angle_alpha   90.00
_cell.angle_beta   90.00
_cell.angle_gamma   90.00
#
_symmetry.space_group_name_H-M   'P 1'
#
loop_
_entity.id
_entity.type
_entity.pdbx_description
1 polymer ?
#
loop_
_entity_poly.entity_id
_entity_poly.type
_entity_poly.pdbx_seq_one_letter_code
_entity_poly.pdbx_strand_id
1 'polypeptide(L)'
;PATAMPAILLVVVWKYFGFHMMLFIAALQGLDRSQLEAAQLDGASRPQILRHVILPALYPTIRLSIFFAIVGSLQLFDVIMPLTGGGPADSSQTMVTFLYNFGVTRMRVGFGSAVGVVLFVLCAGFAFTYQKLVLRRE
;
A
#
# COMPACT_ATOMS: atom_id res chain seq x y z
N PRO A 1 -3.61 -13.61 -20.58
CA PRO A 1 -3.77 -13.69 -19.11
C PRO A 1 -2.49 -13.33 -18.34
N ALA A 2 -1.36 -13.96 -18.66
CA ALA A 2 -0.12 -13.82 -17.89
C ALA A 2 0.47 -12.39 -17.82
N THR A 3 0.12 -11.51 -18.77
CA THR A 3 0.65 -10.13 -18.84
C THR A 3 -0.19 -9.08 -18.12
N ALA A 4 -1.45 -9.39 -17.76
CA ALA A 4 -2.37 -8.42 -17.16
C ALA A 4 -1.91 -7.95 -15.78
N MET A 5 -1.56 -8.90 -14.89
CA MET A 5 -1.11 -8.58 -13.53
C MET A 5 0.23 -7.81 -13.50
N PRO A 6 1.27 -8.18 -14.27
CA PRO A 6 2.48 -7.37 -14.39
C PRO A 6 2.24 -5.94 -14.91
N ALA A 7 1.36 -5.78 -15.90
CA ALA A 7 1.02 -4.45 -16.43
C ALA A 7 0.30 -3.59 -15.38
N ILE A 8 -0.67 -4.16 -14.66
CA ILE A 8 -1.35 -3.49 -13.54
C ILE A 8 -0.33 -3.11 -12.47
N LEU A 9 0.58 -4.02 -12.10
CA LEU A 9 1.59 -3.77 -11.07
C LEU A 9 2.51 -2.61 -11.47
N LEU A 10 2.94 -2.54 -12.72
CA LEU A 10 3.76 -1.43 -13.22
C LEU A 10 3.02 -0.09 -13.08
N VAL A 11 1.75 -0.04 -13.49
CA VAL A 11 0.93 1.19 -13.39
C VAL A 11 0.67 1.58 -11.94
N VAL A 12 0.40 0.60 -11.06
CA VAL A 12 0.21 0.84 -9.61
C VAL A 12 1.49 1.39 -9.00
N VAL A 13 2.65 0.77 -9.26
CA VAL A 13 3.94 1.24 -8.75
C VAL A 13 4.20 2.66 -9.22
N TRP A 14 4.03 2.94 -10.51
CA TRP A 14 4.19 4.29 -11.06
C TRP A 14 3.27 5.32 -10.38
N LYS A 15 1.98 5.01 -10.29
CA LYS A 15 0.95 5.89 -9.72
C LYS A 15 1.25 6.25 -8.26
N TYR A 16 1.66 5.27 -7.45
CA TYR A 16 1.87 5.46 -6.02
C TYR A 16 3.32 5.79 -5.65
N PHE A 17 4.25 5.74 -6.60
CA PHE A 17 5.66 6.03 -6.37
C PHE A 17 5.86 7.40 -5.72
N GLY A 18 5.24 8.45 -6.26
CA GLY A 18 5.38 9.82 -5.74
C GLY A 18 4.88 9.96 -4.29
N PHE A 19 3.75 9.34 -3.97
CA PHE A 19 3.19 9.35 -2.61
C PHE A 19 4.15 8.68 -1.60
N HIS A 20 4.64 7.48 -1.94
CA HIS A 20 5.55 6.73 -1.08
C HIS A 20 6.89 7.45 -0.93
N MET A 21 7.43 7.99 -2.02
CA MET A 21 8.66 8.77 -2.02
C MET A 21 8.55 10.00 -1.11
N MET A 22 7.46 10.78 -1.23
CA MET A 22 7.23 11.95 -0.36
C MET A 22 7.13 11.56 1.11
N LEU A 23 6.46 10.45 1.41
CA LEU A 23 6.34 9.91 2.76
C LEU A 23 7.70 9.53 3.34
N PHE A 24 8.59 8.92 2.55
CA PHE A 24 9.97 8.63 2.98
C PHE A 24 10.86 9.87 3.09
N ILE A 25 10.74 10.83 2.18
CA ILE A 25 11.50 12.10 2.24
C ILE A 25 11.13 12.88 3.50
N ALA A 26 9.84 12.99 3.81
CA ALA A 26 9.38 13.67 5.03
C ALA A 26 9.96 13.02 6.30
N ALA A 27 10.02 11.68 6.34
CA ALA A 27 10.61 10.96 7.46
C ALA A 27 12.14 11.15 7.55
N LEU A 28 12.83 11.16 6.41
CA LEU A 28 14.27 11.44 6.36
C LEU A 28 14.61 12.87 6.79
N GLN A 29 13.76 13.85 6.50
CA GLN A 29 13.94 15.24 6.93
C GLN A 29 13.82 15.40 8.45
N GLY A 30 13.08 14.51 9.13
CA GLY A 30 12.96 14.50 10.59
C GLY A 30 14.13 13.82 11.32
N LEU A 31 15.09 13.22 10.60
CA LEU A 31 16.23 12.53 11.21
C LEU A 31 17.23 13.54 11.80
N ASP A 32 17.61 13.32 13.06
CA ASP A 32 18.64 14.14 13.70
C ASP A 32 20.01 13.89 13.06
N ARG A 33 20.60 14.96 12.53
CA ARG A 33 21.93 14.93 11.91
C ARG A 33 23.02 14.50 12.90
N SER A 34 22.83 14.77 14.19
CA SER A 34 23.79 14.38 15.23
C SER A 34 24.03 12.87 15.26
N GLN A 35 23.00 12.05 15.01
CA GLN A 35 23.12 10.59 14.97
C GLN A 35 23.93 10.12 13.77
N LEU A 36 23.82 10.81 12.63
CA LEU A 36 24.60 10.50 11.43
C LEU A 36 26.07 10.91 11.59
N GLU A 37 26.33 12.04 12.23
CA GLU A 37 27.68 12.52 12.51
C GLU A 37 28.39 11.63 13.54
N ALA A 38 27.69 11.24 14.61
CA ALA A 38 28.22 10.30 15.60
C ALA A 38 28.62 8.96 14.97
N ALA A 39 27.76 8.38 14.13
CA ALA A 39 28.07 7.13 13.43
C ALA A 39 29.29 7.26 12.49
N GLN A 40 29.49 8.44 11.87
CA GLN A 40 30.68 8.71 11.06
C GLN A 40 31.95 8.85 11.90
N LEU A 41 31.86 9.48 13.07
CA LEU A 41 32.97 9.58 14.03
C LEU A 41 33.36 8.21 14.59
N ASP A 42 32.39 7.31 14.76
CA ASP A 42 32.61 5.91 15.14
C ASP A 42 33.19 5.03 13.99
N GLY A 43 33.47 5.62 12.82
CA GLY A 43 34.06 4.93 11.68
C GLY A 43 33.10 4.07 10.87
N ALA A 44 31.78 4.26 11.03
CA ALA A 44 30.80 3.50 10.27
C ALA A 44 30.81 3.88 8.77
N SER A 45 30.89 2.86 7.92
CA SER A 45 30.77 3.02 6.47
C SER A 45 29.33 3.36 6.04
N ARG A 46 29.16 3.97 4.87
CA ARG A 46 27.84 4.33 4.31
C ARG A 46 26.78 3.21 4.36
N PRO A 47 27.04 1.95 3.96
CA PRO A 47 26.06 0.87 4.07
C PRO A 47 25.74 0.49 5.52
N GLN A 48 26.69 0.64 6.46
CA GLN A 48 26.44 0.42 7.88
C GLN A 48 25.51 1.50 8.44
N ILE A 49 25.74 2.78 8.10
CA ILE A 49 24.87 3.90 8.48
C ILE A 49 23.46 3.69 7.93
N LEU A 50 23.33 3.31 6.65
CA LEU A 50 22.03 3.02 6.05
C LEU A 50 21.28 1.93 6.81
N ARG A 51 21.95 0.81 7.11
CA ARG A 51 21.31 -0.37 7.69
C ARG A 51 21.03 -0.25 9.19
N HIS A 52 21.89 0.43 9.94
CA HIS A 52 21.82 0.46 11.41
C HIS A 52 21.35 1.79 11.98
N VAL A 53 21.36 2.88 11.21
CA VAL A 53 20.89 4.20 11.66
C VAL A 53 19.63 4.60 10.90
N ILE A 54 19.72 4.70 9.57
CA ILE A 54 18.64 5.24 8.74
C ILE A 54 17.45 4.28 8.67
N LEU A 55 17.65 3.01 8.31
CA LEU A 55 16.56 2.04 8.21
C LEU A 55 15.80 1.87 9.53
N PRO A 56 16.47 1.76 10.70
CA PRO A 56 15.77 1.70 11.97
C PRO A 56 14.97 2.94 12.31
N ALA A 57 15.52 4.13 12.05
CA ALA A 57 14.81 5.38 12.26
C ALA A 57 13.58 5.51 11.33
N LEU A 58 13.61 4.90 10.15
CA LEU A 58 12.49 4.89 9.20
C LEU A 58 11.45 3.79 9.45
N TYR A 59 11.65 2.88 10.42
CA TYR A 59 10.67 1.80 10.69
C TYR A 59 9.22 2.27 10.91
N PRO A 60 8.93 3.37 11.63
CA PRO A 60 7.55 3.87 11.76
C PRO A 60 6.93 4.21 10.41
N THR A 61 7.71 4.88 9.55
CA THR A 61 7.32 5.29 8.20
C THR A 61 7.18 4.10 7.25
N ILE A 62 8.07 3.11 7.33
CA ILE A 62 7.96 1.86 6.54
C ILE A 62 6.65 1.12 6.90
N ARG A 63 6.32 1.02 8.19
CA ARG A 63 5.04 0.41 8.63
C ARG A 63 3.84 1.16 8.06
N LEU A 64 3.85 2.49 8.14
CA LEU A 64 2.77 3.31 7.59
C LEU A 64 2.65 3.16 6.06
N SER A 65 3.78 3.12 5.36
CA SER A 65 3.82 2.88 3.92
C SER A 65 3.22 1.53 3.54
N ILE A 66 3.60 0.45 4.25
CA ILE A 66 3.05 -0.89 4.03
C ILE A 66 1.54 -0.92 4.30
N PHE A 67 1.10 -0.25 5.37
CA PHE A 67 -0.32 -0.13 5.68
C PHE A 67 -1.11 0.49 4.52
N PHE A 68 -0.66 1.65 4.01
CA PHE A 68 -1.32 2.30 2.89
C PHE A 68 -1.28 1.47 1.60
N ALA A 69 -0.17 0.79 1.32
CA ALA A 69 -0.07 -0.09 0.16
C ALA A 69 -1.09 -1.23 0.21
N ILE A 70 -1.24 -1.89 1.37
CA ILE A 70 -2.20 -2.99 1.53
C ILE A 70 -3.64 -2.49 1.42
N VAL A 71 -4.01 -1.43 2.16
CA VAL A 71 -5.36 -0.85 2.10
C VAL A 71 -5.69 -0.41 0.67
N GLY A 72 -4.77 0.27 -0.01
CA GLY A 72 -4.94 0.70 -1.40
C GLY A 72 -5.12 -0.49 -2.36
N SER A 73 -4.37 -1.58 -2.17
CA SER A 73 -4.49 -2.78 -3.01
C SER A 73 -5.85 -3.48 -2.86
N LEU A 74 -6.41 -3.53 -1.65
CA LEU A 74 -7.73 -4.13 -1.38
C LEU A 74 -8.86 -3.36 -2.09
N GLN A 75 -8.66 -2.06 -2.29
CA GLN A 75 -9.63 -1.15 -2.89
C GLN A 75 -9.29 -0.77 -4.34
N LEU A 76 -8.38 -1.51 -4.98
CA LEU A 76 -7.87 -1.15 -6.30
C LEU A 76 -8.94 -1.32 -7.37
N PHE A 77 -9.47 -0.20 -7.87
CA PHE A 77 -10.54 -0.14 -8.85
C PHE A 77 -10.17 0.73 -10.04
N ASP A 78 -9.67 1.93 -9.73
CA ASP A 78 -9.36 2.98 -10.69
C ASP A 78 -8.22 2.63 -11.66
N VAL A 79 -7.37 1.67 -11.31
CA VAL A 79 -6.36 1.11 -12.23
C VAL A 79 -6.91 -0.10 -12.99
N ILE A 80 -7.62 -1.00 -12.31
CA ILE A 80 -8.02 -2.28 -12.89
C ILE A 80 -9.14 -2.11 -13.91
N MET A 81 -10.15 -1.28 -13.60
CA MET A 81 -11.30 -1.10 -14.49
C MET A 81 -10.91 -0.50 -15.84
N PRO A 82 -10.14 0.61 -15.93
CA PRO A 82 -9.80 1.19 -17.23
C PRO A 82 -8.81 0.34 -18.02
N LEU A 83 -7.89 -0.38 -17.36
CA LEU A 83 -6.88 -1.19 -18.05
C LEU A 83 -7.40 -2.54 -18.53
N THR A 84 -8.23 -3.20 -17.73
CA THR A 84 -8.56 -4.61 -17.95
C THR A 84 -10.03 -4.95 -17.74
N GLY A 85 -10.80 -4.09 -17.07
CA GLY A 85 -12.18 -4.39 -16.66
C GLY A 85 -12.31 -5.59 -15.70
N GLY A 86 -11.20 -6.07 -15.12
CA GLY A 86 -11.13 -7.30 -14.34
C GLY A 86 -10.68 -8.54 -15.14
N GLY A 87 -10.41 -8.41 -16.44
CA GLY A 87 -10.02 -9.52 -17.31
C GLY A 87 -8.51 -9.70 -17.52
N PRO A 88 -8.11 -10.68 -18.38
CA PRO A 88 -8.97 -11.66 -19.07
C PRO A 88 -9.44 -12.77 -18.13
N ALA A 89 -10.64 -13.33 -18.36
CA ALA A 89 -11.21 -14.43 -17.57
C ALA A 89 -11.18 -14.19 -16.05
N ASP A 90 -11.60 -12.99 -15.63
CA ASP A 90 -11.63 -12.54 -14.23
C ASP A 90 -10.26 -12.55 -13.50
N SER A 91 -9.14 -12.73 -14.22
CA SER A 91 -7.81 -12.88 -13.60
C SER A 91 -7.25 -11.65 -12.90
N SER A 92 -7.78 -10.45 -13.17
CA SER A 92 -7.42 -9.22 -12.45
C SER A 92 -8.57 -8.67 -11.61
N GLN A 93 -9.65 -9.44 -11.43
CA GLN A 93 -10.84 -8.98 -10.74
C GLN A 93 -10.55 -8.79 -9.23
N THR A 94 -10.83 -7.58 -8.73
CA THR A 94 -10.89 -7.28 -7.29
C THR A 94 -12.33 -7.21 -6.80
N MET A 95 -12.51 -7.23 -5.49
CA MET A 95 -13.82 -7.13 -4.85
C MET A 95 -14.58 -5.85 -5.24
N VAL A 96 -13.87 -4.74 -5.47
CA VAL A 96 -14.49 -3.49 -5.95
C VAL A 96 -14.93 -3.62 -7.42
N THR A 97 -14.10 -4.20 -8.28
CA THR A 97 -14.50 -4.44 -9.69
C THR A 97 -15.66 -5.44 -9.80
N PHE A 98 -15.70 -6.46 -8.93
CA PHE A 98 -16.81 -7.39 -8.82
C PHE A 98 -18.09 -6.67 -8.37
N LEU A 99 -18.02 -5.85 -7.32
CA LEU A 99 -19.15 -5.02 -6.88
C LEU A 99 -19.70 -4.18 -8.03
N TYR A 100 -18.82 -3.53 -8.79
CA TYR A 100 -19.22 -2.69 -9.92
C TYR A 100 -19.89 -3.51 -11.04
N ASN A 101 -19.23 -4.59 -11.49
CA ASN A 101 -19.68 -5.41 -12.62
C ASN A 101 -20.93 -6.26 -12.35
N PHE A 102 -21.22 -6.58 -11.08
CA PHE A 102 -22.36 -7.43 -10.71
C PHE A 102 -23.44 -6.71 -9.92
N GLY A 103 -23.08 -5.64 -9.20
CA GLY A 103 -24.00 -4.81 -8.44
C GLY A 103 -24.49 -3.60 -9.23
N VAL A 104 -23.57 -2.73 -9.66
CA VAL A 104 -23.92 -1.44 -10.27
C VAL A 104 -24.39 -1.61 -11.71
N THR A 105 -23.57 -2.21 -12.57
CA THR A 105 -23.88 -2.31 -14.02
C THR A 105 -25.11 -3.16 -14.32
N ARG A 106 -25.43 -4.13 -13.44
CA ARG A 106 -26.61 -5.00 -13.56
C ARG A 106 -27.85 -4.48 -12.84
N MET A 107 -27.81 -3.24 -12.32
CA MET A 107 -28.89 -2.64 -11.52
C MET A 107 -29.30 -3.49 -10.30
N ARG A 108 -28.40 -4.34 -9.79
CA ARG A 108 -28.58 -5.16 -8.60
C ARG A 108 -27.96 -4.47 -7.38
N VAL A 109 -28.50 -3.30 -7.06
CA VAL A 109 -27.95 -2.42 -6.02
C VAL A 109 -27.83 -3.13 -4.67
N GLY A 110 -28.85 -3.90 -4.25
CA GLY A 110 -28.81 -4.66 -3.00
C GLY A 110 -27.66 -5.69 -2.93
N PHE A 111 -27.36 -6.36 -4.04
CA PHE A 111 -26.22 -7.27 -4.13
C PHE A 111 -24.89 -6.51 -4.06
N GLY A 112 -24.77 -5.40 -4.80
CA GLY A 112 -23.61 -4.52 -4.74
C GLY A 112 -23.35 -3.98 -3.34
N SER A 113 -24.40 -3.55 -2.64
CA SER A 113 -24.33 -3.09 -1.24
C SER A 113 -23.83 -4.19 -0.31
N ALA A 114 -24.31 -5.44 -0.46
CA ALA A 114 -23.83 -6.56 0.35
C ALA A 114 -22.33 -6.81 0.15
N VAL A 115 -21.85 -6.83 -1.10
CA VAL A 115 -20.41 -6.94 -1.40
C VAL A 115 -19.63 -5.77 -0.80
N GLY A 116 -20.17 -4.56 -0.86
CA GLY A 116 -19.56 -3.36 -0.28
C GLY A 116 -19.41 -3.46 1.24
N VAL A 117 -20.43 -3.97 1.94
CA VAL A 117 -20.37 -4.21 3.39
C VAL A 117 -19.30 -5.26 3.73
N VAL A 118 -19.23 -6.36 2.96
CA VAL A 118 -18.19 -7.38 3.18
C VAL A 118 -16.79 -6.79 2.97
N LEU A 119 -16.58 -6.02 1.90
CA LEU A 119 -15.33 -5.33 1.64
C LEU A 119 -14.97 -4.37 2.78
N PHE A 120 -15.94 -3.60 3.28
CA PHE A 120 -15.74 -2.71 4.42
C PHE A 120 -15.26 -3.47 5.66
N VAL A 121 -15.92 -4.58 6.01
CA VAL A 121 -15.54 -5.41 7.16
C VAL A 121 -14.13 -5.97 6.99
N LEU A 122 -13.75 -6.40 5.78
CA LEU A 122 -12.39 -6.89 5.49
C LEU A 122 -11.34 -5.77 5.64
N CYS A 123 -11.59 -4.60 5.04
CA CYS A 123 -10.68 -3.46 5.14
C CYS A 123 -10.55 -2.95 6.58
N ALA A 124 -11.68 -2.79 7.29
CA ALA A 124 -11.69 -2.35 8.68
C ALA A 124 -11.02 -3.38 9.60
N GLY A 125 -11.35 -4.67 9.43
CA GLY A 125 -10.74 -5.76 10.17
C GLY A 125 -9.23 -5.82 9.97
N PHE A 126 -8.76 -5.71 8.73
CA PHE A 126 -7.33 -5.59 8.43
C PHE A 126 -6.74 -4.34 9.11
N ALA A 127 -7.38 -3.18 8.96
CA ALA A 127 -6.84 -1.94 9.48
C ALA A 127 -6.70 -1.94 11.00
N PHE A 128 -7.73 -2.38 11.73
CA PHE A 128 -7.68 -2.49 13.18
C PHE A 128 -6.66 -3.53 13.64
N THR A 129 -6.55 -4.66 12.94
CA THR A 129 -5.57 -5.71 13.27
C THR A 129 -4.15 -5.19 13.05
N TYR A 130 -3.88 -4.54 11.92
CA TYR A 130 -2.58 -3.95 11.61
C TYR A 130 -2.21 -2.87 12.63
N GLN A 131 -3.14 -1.97 12.93
CA GLN A 131 -2.93 -0.91 13.91
C GLN A 131 -2.60 -1.49 15.29
N LYS A 132 -3.35 -2.50 15.74
CA LYS A 132 -3.17 -3.11 17.06
C LYS A 132 -1.86 -3.90 17.17
N LEU A 133 -1.43 -4.60 16.12
CA LEU A 133 -0.27 -5.50 16.17
C LEU A 133 1.06 -4.80 15.80
N VAL A 134 1.02 -3.86 14.85
CA VAL A 134 2.22 -3.32 14.19
C VAL A 134 2.48 -1.87 14.58
N LEU A 135 1.43 -1.04 14.70
CA LEU A 135 1.58 0.39 15.02
C LEU A 135 1.60 0.67 16.54
N ARG A 136 0.96 -0.16 17.37
CA ARG A 136 0.99 -0.04 18.85
C ARG A 136 2.29 -0.48 19.53
N ARG A 137 3.36 -0.77 18.77
CA ARG A 137 4.67 -1.17 19.33
C ARG A 137 5.58 0.02 19.67
N GLU A 138 4.99 1.18 19.89
CA GLU A 138 5.62 2.40 20.42
C GLU A 138 4.86 2.83 21.68
#